data_AF-A0A0F0KTY8-F1
#
_entry.id   AF-A0A0F0KTY8-F1
#
_cell.length_a   1.000
_cell.length_b   1.000
_cell.length_c   1.000
_cell.angle_alpha   90.00
_cell.angle_beta   90.00
_cell.angle_gamma   90.00
#
_symmetry.space_group_name_H-M   'P 1'
#
loop_
_entity.id
_entity.type
_entity.pdbx_description
1 polymer ?
#
loop_
_entity_poly.entity_id
_entity_poly.type
_entity_poly.pdbx_seq_one_letter_code
_entity_poly.pdbx_strand_id
1 'polypeptide(L)'
;MPSHPLSPDDALGIKIRTVVSRNQFATDPDVIAAVVDQLYETASGRLDLLAEEVGLWVGFYEADPWTTTLAARLRELPLLMDEAITLGRRRRAAPMLERRASPTGEHGRTCS
;
A
#
# COMPACT_ATOMS: atom_id res chain seq x y z
N MET A 1 -21.84 15.26 8.46
CA MET A 1 -20.51 15.36 7.84
C MET A 1 -20.70 15.56 6.34
N PRO A 2 -20.07 16.55 5.70
CA PRO A 2 -20.00 16.54 4.24
C PRO A 2 -19.20 15.32 3.79
N SER A 3 -19.74 14.53 2.86
CA SER A 3 -19.04 13.43 2.19
C SER A 3 -18.43 13.97 0.91
N HIS A 4 -17.09 14.02 0.85
CA HIS A 4 -16.38 14.31 -0.39
C HIS A 4 -16.17 13.01 -1.16
N PRO A 5 -16.58 12.92 -2.44
CA PRO A 5 -16.31 11.74 -3.24
C PRO A 5 -14.79 11.58 -3.44
N LEU A 6 -14.32 10.33 -3.42
CA LEU A 6 -12.93 10.00 -3.76
C LEU A 6 -12.63 10.37 -5.21
N SER A 7 -11.39 10.76 -5.47
CA SER A 7 -10.93 10.87 -6.85
C SER A 7 -10.98 9.48 -7.52
N PRO A 8 -11.14 9.40 -8.85
CA PRO A 8 -11.12 8.12 -9.57
C PRO A 8 -9.84 7.32 -9.34
N ASP A 9 -8.70 8.01 -9.27
CA ASP A 9 -7.39 7.40 -9.08
C ASP A 9 -7.24 6.84 -7.66
N ASP A 10 -7.67 7.57 -6.64
CA ASP A 10 -7.69 7.06 -5.25
C ASP A 10 -8.61 5.84 -5.14
N ALA A 11 -9.79 5.90 -5.76
CA ALA A 11 -10.73 4.80 -5.76
C ALA A 11 -10.16 3.54 -6.44
N LEU A 12 -9.40 3.72 -7.53
CA LEU A 12 -8.71 2.62 -8.21
C LEU A 12 -7.57 2.06 -7.35
N GLY A 13 -6.75 2.93 -6.76
CA GLY A 13 -5.65 2.50 -5.89
C GLY A 13 -6.16 1.67 -4.70
N ILE A 14 -7.27 2.08 -4.08
CA ILE A 14 -7.93 1.31 -3.02
C ILE A 14 -8.36 -0.08 -3.52
N LYS A 15 -8.91 -0.20 -4.74
CA LYS A 15 -9.31 -1.49 -5.30
C LYS A 15 -8.10 -2.41 -5.52
N ILE A 16 -7.03 -1.89 -6.12
CA ILE A 16 -5.79 -2.63 -6.35
C ILE A 16 -5.23 -3.13 -5.01
N ARG A 17 -5.12 -2.25 -4.03
CA ARG A 17 -4.65 -2.59 -2.68
C ARG A 17 -5.55 -3.61 -1.99
N THR A 18 -6.86 -3.54 -2.21
CA THR A 18 -7.82 -4.52 -1.67
C THR A 18 -7.58 -5.92 -2.24
N VAL A 19 -7.26 -6.04 -3.53
CA VAL A 19 -6.96 -7.33 -4.16
C VAL A 19 -5.70 -7.96 -3.54
N VAL A 20 -4.59 -7.23 -3.45
CA VAL A 20 -3.37 -7.78 -2.83
C VAL A 20 -3.56 -8.07 -1.35
N SER A 21 -4.21 -7.19 -0.58
CA SER A 21 -4.43 -7.41 0.86
C SER A 21 -5.33 -8.60 1.17
N ARG A 22 -6.34 -8.89 0.34
CA ARG A 22 -7.20 -10.08 0.52
C ARG A 22 -6.47 -11.39 0.28
N ASN A 23 -5.47 -11.36 -0.59
CA ASN A 23 -4.71 -12.53 -1.01
C ASN A 23 -3.31 -12.58 -0.38
N GLN A 24 -3.01 -11.73 0.60
CA GLN A 24 -1.66 -11.52 1.13
C GLN A 24 -0.95 -12.80 1.62
N PHE A 25 -1.71 -13.82 2.00
CA PHE A 25 -1.20 -15.11 2.50
C PHE A 25 -1.27 -16.24 1.44
N ALA A 26 -1.57 -15.90 0.18
CA ALA A 26 -1.59 -16.87 -0.90
C ALA A 26 -0.18 -17.45 -1.12
N THR A 27 -0.07 -18.77 -1.06
CA THR A 27 1.15 -19.53 -1.34
C THR A 27 1.02 -20.43 -2.55
N ASP A 28 -0.22 -20.73 -2.95
CA ASP A 28 -0.52 -21.56 -4.12
C ASP A 28 -0.24 -20.80 -5.43
N PRO A 29 0.55 -21.36 -6.37
CA PRO A 29 0.90 -20.69 -7.61
C PRO A 29 -0.29 -20.33 -8.51
N ASP A 30 -1.32 -21.19 -8.57
CA ASP A 30 -2.48 -20.97 -9.44
C ASP A 30 -3.35 -19.86 -8.87
N VAL A 31 -3.50 -19.80 -7.54
CA VAL A 31 -4.14 -18.67 -6.85
C VAL A 31 -3.37 -17.37 -7.10
N ILE A 32 -2.03 -17.40 -7.01
CA ILE A 32 -1.23 -16.19 -7.26
C ILE A 32 -1.37 -15.72 -8.71
N ALA A 33 -1.39 -16.63 -9.69
CA ALA A 33 -1.63 -16.29 -11.08
C ALA A 33 -3.00 -15.60 -11.26
N ALA A 34 -4.05 -16.15 -10.65
CA ALA A 34 -5.38 -15.53 -10.69
C ALA A 34 -5.43 -14.15 -10.03
N VAL A 35 -4.63 -13.92 -8.97
CA VAL A 35 -4.49 -12.60 -8.34
C VAL A 35 -3.82 -11.61 -9.28
N VAL A 36 -2.77 -12.02 -9.99
CA VAL A 36 -2.09 -11.18 -10.98
C VAL A 36 -3.05 -10.79 -12.11
N ASP A 37 -3.82 -11.75 -12.64
CA ASP A 37 -4.82 -11.48 -13.67
C ASP A 37 -5.88 -10.48 -13.17
N GLN A 38 -6.38 -10.68 -11.95
CA GLN A 38 -7.35 -9.77 -11.33
C GLN A 38 -6.78 -8.36 -11.12
N LEU A 39 -5.49 -8.23 -10.81
CA LEU A 39 -4.83 -6.94 -10.65
C LEU A 39 -4.77 -6.18 -11.99
N TYR A 40 -4.38 -6.85 -13.06
CA TYR A 40 -4.38 -6.27 -14.41
C TYR A 40 -5.78 -5.89 -14.88
N GLU A 41 -6.78 -6.76 -14.64
CA GLU A 41 -8.18 -6.47 -14.93
C GLU A 41 -8.66 -5.23 -14.17
N THR A 42 -8.37 -5.17 -12.87
CA THR A 42 -8.75 -4.05 -11.99
C THR A 42 -8.12 -2.74 -12.45
N ALA A 43 -6.83 -2.77 -12.82
CA ALA A 43 -6.10 -1.61 -13.31
C ALA A 43 -6.63 -1.10 -14.66
N SER A 44 -7.23 -1.98 -15.47
CA SER A 44 -7.84 -1.65 -16.77
C SER A 44 -6.93 -0.79 -17.66
N GLY A 45 -5.62 -1.12 -17.68
CA GLY A 45 -4.61 -0.39 -18.45
C GLY A 45 -3.90 0.77 -17.74
N ARG A 46 -4.33 1.18 -16.54
CA ARG A 46 -3.59 2.12 -15.68
C ARG A 46 -2.42 1.44 -14.96
N LEU A 47 -1.44 1.01 -15.76
CA LEU A 47 -0.25 0.30 -15.28
C LEU A 47 0.66 1.16 -14.39
N ASP A 48 0.58 2.47 -14.52
CA ASP A 48 1.21 3.45 -13.63
C ASP A 48 0.74 3.27 -12.19
N LEU A 49 -0.58 3.30 -11.96
CA LEU A 49 -1.17 3.11 -10.63
C LEU A 49 -1.01 1.68 -10.13
N LEU A 50 -1.07 0.69 -11.03
CA LEU A 50 -0.79 -0.69 -10.65
C LEU A 50 0.63 -0.85 -10.12
N ALA A 51 1.62 -0.31 -10.83
CA ALA A 51 3.02 -0.37 -10.42
C ALA A 51 3.26 0.37 -9.10
N GLU A 52 2.64 1.54 -8.91
CA GLU A 52 2.74 2.30 -7.67
C GLU A 52 2.16 1.53 -6.48
N GLU A 53 0.93 1.06 -6.59
CA GLU A 53 0.21 0.42 -5.48
C GLU A 53 0.78 -0.95 -5.13
N VAL A 54 1.09 -1.78 -6.15
CA VAL A 54 1.74 -3.08 -5.96
C VAL A 54 3.15 -2.89 -5.43
N GLY A 55 3.91 -1.95 -5.97
CA GLY A 55 5.26 -1.66 -5.51
C GLY A 55 5.29 -1.22 -4.04
N LEU A 56 4.40 -0.30 -3.65
CA LEU A 56 4.24 0.11 -2.25
C LEU A 56 3.94 -1.08 -1.34
N TRP A 57 3.05 -1.98 -1.77
CA TRP A 57 2.67 -3.17 -1.02
C TRP A 57 3.85 -4.14 -0.88
N VAL A 58 4.54 -4.46 -1.98
CA VAL A 58 5.72 -5.34 -2.01
C VAL A 58 6.77 -4.81 -1.05
N GLY A 59 7.15 -3.53 -1.15
CA GLY A 59 8.17 -2.95 -0.29
C GLY A 59 7.79 -2.95 1.20
N PHE A 60 6.50 -2.89 1.53
CA PHE A 60 6.05 -2.94 2.92
C PHE A 60 6.05 -4.36 3.50
N TYR A 61 5.68 -5.36 2.69
CA TYR A 61 5.39 -6.73 3.13
C TYR A 61 6.45 -7.77 2.77
N GLU A 62 7.44 -7.45 1.91
CA GLU A 62 8.49 -8.42 1.52
C GLU A 62 9.33 -8.94 2.69
N ALA A 63 9.40 -8.22 3.81
CA ALA A 63 10.14 -8.62 5.01
C ALA A 63 9.32 -9.51 5.97
N ASP A 64 8.03 -9.71 5.71
CA ASP A 64 7.17 -10.57 6.52
C ASP A 64 7.13 -11.99 5.93
N PRO A 65 7.51 -13.04 6.70
CA PRO A 65 7.55 -14.42 6.25
C PRO A 65 6.23 -14.95 5.67
N TRP A 66 5.09 -14.41 6.11
CA TRP A 66 3.77 -14.89 5.68
C TRP A 66 3.32 -14.31 4.34
N THR A 67 3.89 -13.18 3.93
CA THR A 67 3.53 -12.46 2.71
C THR A 67 4.64 -12.50 1.65
N THR A 68 5.82 -13.03 2.00
CA THR A 68 7.00 -13.06 1.12
C THR A 68 6.75 -13.80 -0.19
N THR A 69 5.93 -14.84 -0.22
CA THR A 69 5.66 -15.63 -1.44
C THR A 69 4.96 -14.77 -2.50
N LEU A 70 3.86 -14.10 -2.11
CA LEU A 70 3.16 -13.20 -3.01
C LEU A 70 4.03 -11.99 -3.37
N ALA A 71 4.75 -11.41 -2.40
CA ALA A 71 5.63 -10.27 -2.66
C ALA A 71 6.75 -10.58 -3.68
N ALA A 72 7.36 -11.77 -3.60
CA ALA A 72 8.36 -12.22 -4.55
C ALA A 72 7.77 -12.34 -5.96
N ARG A 73 6.59 -12.94 -6.11
CA ARG A 73 5.90 -13.06 -7.41
C ARG A 73 5.48 -11.72 -7.99
N LEU A 74 4.94 -10.83 -7.17
CA LEU A 74 4.57 -9.48 -7.62
C LEU A 74 5.80 -8.67 -8.05
N ARG A 75 6.98 -8.93 -7.47
CA ARG A 75 8.22 -8.27 -7.89
C ARG A 75 8.75 -8.73 -9.26
N GLU A 76 8.31 -9.91 -9.74
CA GLU A 76 8.67 -10.43 -11.07
C GLU A 76 7.84 -9.81 -12.20
N LEU A 77 6.81 -9.01 -11.89
CA LEU A 77 5.97 -8.37 -12.89
C LEU A 77 6.76 -7.37 -13.75
N PRO A 78 6.47 -7.26 -15.07
CA PRO A 78 7.15 -6.34 -15.99
C PRO A 78 6.64 -4.89 -15.82
N LEU A 79 6.72 -4.35 -14.61
CA LEU A 79 6.24 -3.03 -14.22
C LEU A 79 7.36 -2.21 -13.57
N LEU A 80 7.32 -0.88 -13.73
CA LEU A 80 8.29 0.04 -13.13
C LEU A 80 7.93 0.32 -11.66
N MET A 81 8.42 -0.52 -10.74
CA MET A 81 8.01 -0.49 -9.32
C MET A 81 9.08 -0.03 -8.33
N ASP A 82 10.33 0.20 -8.76
CA ASP A 82 11.46 0.35 -7.82
C ASP A 82 11.33 1.54 -6.85
N GLU A 83 10.80 2.67 -7.33
CA GLU A 83 10.57 3.85 -6.48
C GLU A 83 9.48 3.58 -5.43
N ALA A 84 8.38 2.98 -5.85
CA ALA A 84 7.27 2.60 -4.98
C ALA A 84 7.70 1.56 -3.93
N ILE A 85 8.54 0.59 -4.31
CA ILE A 85 9.08 -0.42 -3.40
C ILE A 85 10.01 0.23 -2.38
N THR A 86 10.87 1.15 -2.82
CA THR A 86 11.71 1.94 -1.92
C THR A 86 10.86 2.73 -0.92
N LEU A 87 9.76 3.34 -1.37
CA LEU A 87 8.84 4.06 -0.50
C LEU A 87 8.13 3.11 0.49
N GLY A 88 7.69 1.94 0.04
CA GLY A 88 7.08 0.90 0.89
C GLY A 88 8.02 0.46 2.02
N ARG A 89 9.28 0.18 1.69
CA ARG A 89 10.34 -0.16 2.66
C ARG A 89 10.54 0.95 3.69
N ARG A 90 10.61 2.20 3.23
CA ARG A 90 10.73 3.37 4.13
C ARG A 90 9.55 3.47 5.09
N ARG A 91 8.32 3.26 4.60
CA ARG A 91 7.10 3.26 5.45
C ARG A 91 7.10 2.14 6.48
N ARG A 92 7.62 0.95 6.14
CA ARG A 92 7.75 -0.18 7.06
C ARG A 92 8.81 0.06 8.14
N ALA A 93 9.93 0.68 7.75
CA ALA A 93 11.04 1.00 8.64
C ALA A 93 10.80 2.25 9.49
N ALA A 94 9.84 3.10 9.12
CA ALA A 94 9.48 4.27 9.90
C ALA A 94 9.08 3.84 11.31
N PRO A 95 9.65 4.46 12.37
CA PRO A 95 9.18 4.24 13.72
C PRO A 95 7.69 4.54 13.79
N MET A 96 6.93 3.82 14.62
CA MET A 96 5.53 4.17 14.91
C MET A 96 5.48 5.44 15.78
N LEU A 97 5.88 6.57 15.21
CA LEU A 97 5.87 7.93 15.73
C LEU A 97 4.82 8.68 14.90
N GLU A 98 3.72 9.27 15.36
CA GLU A 98 3.27 9.72 16.68
C GLU A 98 1.72 9.75 16.66
N ARG A 99 1.03 9.09 17.61
CA ARG A 99 -0.41 9.36 17.88
C ARG A 99 -0.61 10.23 19.13
N ARG A 100 0.41 10.95 19.59
CA ARG A 100 0.27 11.83 20.76
C ARG A 100 1.31 12.95 20.82
N ALA A 101 1.40 13.74 19.76
CA ALA A 101 2.00 15.06 19.83
C ALA A 101 0.98 16.11 19.34
N SER A 102 -0.15 16.22 20.05
CA SER A 102 -0.87 17.50 20.06
C SER A 102 -0.20 18.36 21.13
N PRO A 103 0.40 19.51 20.79
CA PRO A 103 0.75 20.50 21.79
C PRO A 103 -0.57 21.06 22.33
N THR A 104 -1.05 20.53 23.45
CA THR A 104 -2.12 21.21 24.19
C THR A 104 -1.53 22.53 24.67
N GLY A 105 -2.05 23.62 24.09
CA GLY A 105 -1.59 24.97 24.31
C GLY A 105 -1.36 25.32 25.78
N GLU A 106 -0.14 25.73 26.05
CA GLU A 106 0.21 26.92 26.82
C GLU A 106 -1.00 27.63 27.46
N HIS A 107 -1.25 27.35 28.73
CA HIS A 107 -2.00 28.25 29.60
C HIS A 107 -1.02 28.86 30.61
N GLY A 108 -0.20 29.79 30.12
CA GLY A 108 0.44 30.79 30.94
C GLY A 108 -0.65 31.70 31.53
N ARG A 109 -1.09 31.42 32.75
CA ARG A 109 -1.81 32.38 33.58
C ARG A 109 -0.78 33.25 34.29
N THR A 110 -0.40 34.34 33.64
CA THR A 110 -0.01 35.58 34.32
C THR A 110 -1.19 36.54 34.22
N CYS A 111 -1.81 36.85 35.35
CA CYS A 111 -2.55 38.09 35.54
C CYS A 111 -2.51 38.44 37.03
N SER A 112 -1.80 39.54 37.30
CA SER A 112 -1.93 40.57 38.34
C SER A 112 -2.31 40.17 39.76
#